data_AF-A0A2N5KLE1-F1
#
_entry.id   AF-A0A2N5KLE1-F1
#
_cell.length_a   1.000
_cell.length_b   1.000
_cell.length_c   1.000
_cell.angle_alpha   90.00
_cell.angle_beta   90.00
_cell.angle_gamma   90.00
#
_symmetry.space_group_name_H-M   'P 1'
#
loop_
_entity.id
_entity.type
_entity.pdbx_description
1 polymer ?
#
loop_
_entity_poly.entity_id
_entity_poly.type
_entity_poly.pdbx_seq_one_letter_code
_entity_poly.pdbx_strand_id
1 'polypeptide(L)' 'MGLQRLDHRPLLVLVHAGSMDGLSRFEPAADIFASRAQPWDHMNPELAKMPEMPPLPDNELFRIRQG' A
#
# COMPACT_ATOMS: atom_id res chain seq x y z
N MET A 1 29.35 23.24 -10.04
CA MET A 1 28.54 23.17 -8.80
C MET A 1 27.56 22.03 -9.00
N GLY A 2 27.80 20.88 -8.35
CA GLY A 2 27.23 19.59 -8.74
C GLY A 2 25.76 19.44 -8.39
N LEU A 3 24.93 19.07 -9.38
CA LEU A 3 23.59 18.56 -9.15
C LEU A 3 23.71 17.19 -8.50
N GLN A 4 23.36 17.15 -7.21
CA GLN A 4 23.30 15.94 -6.41
C GLN A 4 22.32 14.94 -7.07
N ARG A 5 22.79 13.70 -7.20
CA ARG A 5 22.06 12.54 -7.71
C ARG A 5 20.70 12.43 -7.01
N LEU A 6 19.60 12.65 -7.73
CA LEU A 6 18.25 12.29 -7.28
C LEU A 6 18.30 10.82 -6.86
N ASP A 7 18.05 10.54 -5.60
CA ASP A 7 18.00 9.18 -5.08
C ASP A 7 16.98 8.37 -5.90
N HIS A 8 17.43 7.33 -6.61
CA HIS A 8 16.60 6.55 -7.53
C HIS A 8 15.70 5.53 -6.81
N ARG A 9 15.59 5.58 -5.48
CA ARG A 9 14.86 4.57 -4.71
C ARG A 9 13.36 4.88 -4.68
N PRO A 10 12.52 3.85 -4.87
CA PRO A 10 11.07 4.02 -4.76
C PRO A 10 10.70 4.43 -3.32
N LEU A 11 9.84 5.44 -3.20
CA LEU A 11 9.29 5.86 -1.90
C LEU A 11 8.36 4.81 -1.28
N LEU A 12 7.73 3.99 -2.11
CA LEU A 12 6.83 2.93 -1.70
C LEU A 12 7.01 1.76 -2.66
N VAL A 13 7.12 0.55 -2.10
CA VAL A 13 7.14 -0.70 -2.86
C VAL A 13 6.00 -1.57 -2.33
N LEU A 14 5.14 -2.01 -3.22
CA LEU A 14 4.08 -2.97 -2.95
C LEU A 14 4.54 -4.32 -3.49
N VAL A 15 4.61 -5.32 -2.63
CA VAL A 15 4.99 -6.69 -2.99
C VAL A 15 3.81 -7.60 -2.68
N HIS A 16 3.48 -8.50 -3.59
CA HIS A 16 2.43 -9.47 -3.37
C HIS A 16 2.89 -10.51 -2.35
N ALA A 17 2.16 -10.68 -1.25
CA ALA A 17 2.50 -11.65 -0.21
C ALA A 17 2.64 -13.07 -0.79
N GLY A 18 1.78 -13.46 -1.74
CA GLY A 18 1.85 -14.79 -2.36
C GLY A 18 3.14 -15.08 -3.16
N SER A 19 4.00 -14.08 -3.41
CA SER A 19 5.32 -14.31 -4.00
C SER A 19 6.46 -14.39 -2.97
N MET A 20 6.16 -14.34 -1.67
CA MET A 20 7.15 -14.34 -0.59
C MET A 20 7.11 -15.64 0.21
N ASP A 21 8.28 -16.13 0.60
CA ASP A 21 8.41 -17.21 1.59
C ASP A 21 8.30 -16.67 3.02
N GLY A 22 7.78 -17.48 3.94
CA GLY A 22 7.79 -17.15 5.37
C GLY A 22 6.81 -16.04 5.78
N LEU A 23 5.62 -16.03 5.19
CA LEU A 23 4.56 -15.04 5.47
C LEU A 23 4.13 -14.92 6.93
N SER A 24 4.37 -15.95 7.74
CA SER A 24 4.10 -15.91 9.19
C SER A 24 4.85 -14.81 9.94
N ARG A 25 5.86 -14.18 9.31
CA ARG A 25 6.62 -13.06 9.88
C ARG A 25 5.93 -11.70 9.71
N PHE A 26 4.84 -11.64 8.95
CA PHE A 26 4.14 -10.40 8.64
C PHE A 26 2.67 -10.52 9.05
N GLU A 27 2.25 -9.67 9.97
CA GLU A 27 0.86 -9.58 10.37
C GLU A 27 0.14 -8.53 9.52
N PRO A 28 -1.04 -8.85 8.94
CA PRO A 28 -1.84 -7.86 8.24
C PRO A 28 -2.23 -6.72 9.17
N ALA A 29 -2.05 -5.47 8.73
CA ALA A 29 -2.31 -4.29 9.56
C ALA A 29 -3.67 -3.61 9.27
N ALA A 30 -4.19 -3.78 8.05
CA ALA A 30 -5.43 -3.16 7.59
C ALA A 30 -5.97 -3.85 6.34
N ASP A 31 -7.26 -3.71 6.10
CA ASP A 31 -7.90 -4.04 4.82
C ASP A 31 -8.15 -2.76 4.02
N ILE A 32 -7.64 -2.72 2.79
CA ILE A 32 -7.77 -1.57 1.89
C ILE A 32 -8.72 -1.93 0.74
N PHE A 33 -9.52 -0.97 0.28
CA PHE A 33 -10.62 -1.16 -0.67
C PHE A 33 -11.76 -2.05 -0.14
N ALA A 34 -12.02 -1.98 1.17
CA ALA A 34 -13.05 -2.76 1.84
C ALA A 34 -14.48 -2.51 1.31
N SER A 35 -14.74 -1.40 0.60
CA SER A 35 -16.03 -1.14 -0.06
C SER A 35 -16.34 -2.17 -1.15
N ARG A 36 -15.32 -2.84 -1.69
CA ARG A 36 -15.41 -3.85 -2.75
C ARG A 36 -15.24 -5.28 -2.22
N ALA A 37 -15.18 -5.45 -0.90
CA ALA A 37 -15.06 -6.77 -0.28
C ALA A 37 -16.22 -7.67 -0.72
N GLN A 38 -15.87 -8.88 -1.15
CA GLN A 38 -16.81 -9.90 -1.55
C GLN A 38 -17.17 -10.79 -0.36
N PRO A 39 -18.32 -11.50 -0.40
CA PRO A 39 -18.75 -12.35 0.71
C PRO A 39 -17.79 -13.49 1.06
N TRP A 40 -16.86 -13.84 0.17
CA TRP A 40 -15.85 -14.88 0.37
C TRP A 40 -14.49 -14.34 0.84
N ASP A 41 -14.33 -13.02 0.98
CA ASP A 41 -13.07 -12.44 1.44
C ASP A 41 -12.88 -12.67 2.94
N HIS A 42 -11.69 -13.12 3.34
CA HIS A 42 -11.36 -13.29 4.75
C HIS A 42 -11.00 -11.93 5.38
N MET A 43 -12.02 -11.25 5.91
CA MET A 43 -11.88 -9.93 6.53
C MET A 43 -11.74 -10.06 8.05
N ASN A 44 -10.52 -9.98 8.59
CA ASN A 44 -10.32 -10.04 10.04
C ASN A 44 -11.03 -8.84 10.74
N PRO A 45 -12.06 -9.05 11.57
CA PRO A 45 -12.85 -7.95 12.14
C PRO A 45 -12.08 -7.02 13.08
N GLU A 46 -10.91 -7.45 13.58
CA GLU A 46 -10.06 -6.65 14.47
C GLU A 46 -9.19 -5.64 13.71
N LEU A 47 -9.07 -5.77 12.38
CA LEU A 47 -8.27 -4.87 11.55
C LEU A 47 -9.05 -3.63 11.12
N ALA A 48 -8.34 -2.51 10.98
CA ALA A 48 -8.88 -1.30 10.40
C ALA A 48 -9.37 -1.55 8.96
N LYS A 49 -10.56 -1.04 8.64
CA LYS A 49 -11.18 -1.16 7.32
C LYS A 49 -11.13 0.17 6.60
N MET A 50 -10.40 0.22 5.50
CA MET A 50 -10.32 1.40 4.62
C MET A 50 -11.20 1.12 3.40
N PRO A 51 -12.35 1.82 3.26
CA PRO A 51 -13.28 1.53 2.17
C PRO A 51 -12.66 1.77 0.79
N GLU A 52 -11.75 2.73 0.67
CA GLU A 52 -11.05 3.08 -0.56
C GLU A 52 -9.54 3.24 -0.29
N MET A 53 -8.78 3.70 -1.29
CA MET A 53 -7.36 4.03 -1.14
C MET A 53 -7.16 4.99 0.04
N PRO A 54 -6.24 4.72 0.98
CA PRO A 54 -5.82 5.70 1.98
C PRO A 54 -5.37 7.01 1.31
N PRO A 55 -5.53 8.16 2.00
CA PRO A 55 -4.89 9.38 1.53
C PRO A 55 -3.38 9.13 1.41
N LEU A 56 -2.87 9.24 0.19
CA LEU A 56 -1.44 9.26 -0.05
C LEU A 56 -0.88 10.55 0.58
N PRO A 57 0.35 10.54 1.12
CA PRO A 57 0.98 11.75 1.60
C PRO A 57 0.94 12.85 0.53
N ASP A 58 0.57 14.08 0.89
CA ASP A 58 0.61 15.22 -0.03
C ASP A 58 2.07 15.63 -0.28
N ASN A 59 2.73 14.86 -1.13
CA ASN A 59 4.03 15.18 -1.67
C ASN A 59 3.99 15.07 -3.20
N GLU A 60 4.91 15.78 -3.86
CA GLU A 60 4.95 15.90 -5.33
C GLU A 60 4.98 14.56 -6.07
N LEU A 61 5.40 13.48 -5.40
CA LEU A 61 5.61 12.16 -5.99
C LEU A 61 4.30 11.33 -6.08
N PHE A 62 3.31 11.60 -5.24
CA PHE A 62 1.98 10.95 -5.31
C PHE A 62 0.94 11.75 -6.11
N ARG A 63 1.28 12.95 -6.61
CA ARG A 63 0.40 13.78 -7.45
C ARG A 63 0.36 13.37 -8.92
N ILE A 64 1.20 12.43 -9.34
CA ILE A 64 1.28 12.02 -10.74
C ILE A 64 0.05 11.12 -11.02
N ARG A 65 -0.82 11.58 -11.93
CA ARG A 65 -2.05 10.93 -12.48
C ARG A 65 -3.42 11.31 -11.88
N GLN A 66 -3.64 12.59 -11.57
CA GLN A 66 -5.01 13.16 -11.60
C GLN A 66 -5.13 14.03 -12.86
N GLY A 67 -5.31 13.39 -14.02
CA GLY A 67 -5.48 14.01 -15.32
C GLY A 67 -6.17 13.04 -16.26
#